data_AF-A0A2V9G5N0-F1
#
_entry.id   AF-A0A2V9G5N0-F1
#
_cell.length_a   1.000
_cell.length_b   1.000
_cell.length_c   1.000
_cell.angle_alpha   90.00
_cell.angle_beta   90.00
_cell.angle_gamma   90.00
#
_symmetry.space_group_name_H-M   'P 1'
#
loop_
_entity.id
_entity.type
_entity.pdbx_description
1 polymer ?
#
loop_
_entity_poly.entity_id
_entity_poly.type
_entity_poly.pdbx_seq_one_letter_code
_entity_poly.pdbx_strand_id
1 'polypeptide(L)'
;MSGCGIDKIELEYVIGGRRSLLHEYDLIKEKHKTRSLQQIQRAEHEFFEKIWYGRSASESEMQKWDPKLRRSVKRSQQEIEKKYGKKNLYVDDFGWGMFSGKLSALRWVLGDEWDMLDS
;
A
#
# COMPACT_ATOMS: atom_id res chain seq x y z
N MET A 1 -31.99 36.87 -16.61
CA MET A 1 -32.06 35.63 -15.80
C MET A 1 -30.75 35.51 -15.06
N SER A 2 -30.69 36.02 -13.83
CA SER A 2 -29.46 36.11 -13.04
C SER A 2 -29.20 34.76 -12.39
N GLY A 3 -28.07 34.15 -12.74
CA GLY A 3 -27.64 32.88 -12.16
C GLY A 3 -27.40 33.04 -10.67
N CYS A 4 -28.10 32.25 -9.87
CA CYS A 4 -27.86 32.09 -8.44
C CYS A 4 -26.51 31.38 -8.28
N GLY A 5 -25.45 32.15 -8.03
CA GLY A 5 -24.15 31.61 -7.65
C GLY A 5 -24.21 31.22 -6.18
N ILE A 6 -24.06 29.93 -5.89
CA ILE A 6 -23.99 29.44 -4.52
C ILE A 6 -22.69 29.96 -3.89
N ASP A 7 -22.81 30.66 -2.76
CA ASP A 7 -21.66 31.18 -2.03
C ASP A 7 -20.84 30.04 -1.41
N LYS A 8 -19.53 30.22 -1.28
CA LYS A 8 -18.60 29.24 -0.72
C LYS A 8 -18.94 28.89 0.73
N ILE A 9 -19.44 29.86 1.50
CA ILE A 9 -19.94 29.67 2.88
C ILE A 9 -21.18 28.77 2.89
N GLU A 10 -22.08 28.97 1.92
CA GLU A 10 -23.32 28.21 1.78
C GLU A 10 -23.04 26.77 1.36
N LEU A 11 -22.09 26.57 0.44
CA LEU A 11 -21.53 25.25 0.13
C LEU A 11 -20.97 24.60 1.40
N GLU A 12 -20.00 25.21 2.08
CA GLU A 12 -19.39 24.64 3.30
C GLU A 12 -20.43 24.28 4.38
N TYR A 13 -21.52 25.05 4.51
CA TYR A 13 -22.64 24.74 5.40
C TYR A 13 -23.47 23.52 4.93
N VAL A 14 -23.77 23.41 3.64
CA VAL A 14 -24.55 22.30 3.05
C VAL A 14 -23.76 20.97 3.05
N ILE A 15 -22.45 21.02 2.83
CA ILE A 15 -21.56 19.84 2.84
C ILE A 15 -20.90 19.59 4.21
N GLY A 16 -21.01 20.54 5.14
CA GLY A 16 -20.54 20.45 6.53
C GLY A 16 -21.32 19.41 7.33
N GLY A 17 -21.01 18.14 7.11
CA GLY A 17 -21.63 17.00 7.79
C GLY A 17 -22.15 15.92 6.87
N ARG A 18 -22.22 16.17 5.55
CA ARG A 18 -22.73 15.20 4.55
C ARG A 18 -21.63 14.71 3.62
N ARG A 19 -20.52 14.26 4.21
CA ARG A 19 -19.37 13.72 3.46
C ARG A 19 -19.76 12.55 2.55
N SER A 20 -20.76 11.76 2.94
CA SER A 20 -21.34 10.70 2.10
C SER A 20 -21.91 11.22 0.79
N LEU A 21 -22.60 12.38 0.80
CA LEU A 21 -23.16 12.98 -0.43
C LEU A 21 -22.07 13.49 -1.36
N LEU A 22 -20.97 14.01 -0.81
CA LEU A 22 -19.82 14.40 -1.63
C LEU A 22 -19.24 13.19 -2.39
N HIS A 23 -19.22 12.01 -1.76
CA HIS A 23 -18.81 10.76 -2.42
C HIS A 23 -19.83 10.29 -3.46
N GLU A 24 -21.13 10.31 -3.13
CA GLU A 24 -22.21 9.86 -4.00
C GLU A 24 -22.30 10.65 -5.31
N TYR A 25 -22.12 11.97 -5.24
CA TYR A 25 -22.21 12.87 -6.40
C TYR A 25 -20.85 13.19 -7.04
N ASP A 26 -19.78 12.48 -6.65
CA ASP A 26 -18.40 12.68 -7.11
C ASP A 26 -17.87 14.13 -7.01
N LEU A 27 -18.30 14.86 -5.98
CA LEU A 27 -17.96 16.28 -5.76
C LEU A 27 -16.66 16.46 -4.94
N ILE A 28 -16.01 15.35 -4.56
CA ILE A 28 -14.75 15.39 -3.83
C ILE A 28 -13.62 15.72 -4.81
N LYS A 29 -12.86 16.78 -4.50
CA LYS A 29 -11.63 17.11 -5.25
C LYS A 29 -10.72 15.89 -5.29
N GLU A 30 -10.14 15.58 -6.44
CA GLU A 30 -9.27 14.40 -6.66
C GLU A 30 -8.29 14.11 -5.52
N LYS A 31 -7.62 15.13 -4.97
CA LYS A 31 -6.67 14.99 -3.84
C LYS A 31 -7.27 14.46 -2.52
N HIS A 32 -8.60 14.43 -2.42
CA HIS A 32 -9.36 14.00 -1.25
C HIS A 32 -10.17 12.72 -1.52
N LYS A 33 -10.14 12.20 -2.75
CA LYS A 33 -10.80 10.93 -3.07
C LYS A 33 -10.09 9.79 -2.34
N THR A 34 -10.89 8.86 -1.82
CA THR A 34 -10.37 7.63 -1.23
C THR A 34 -9.73 6.78 -2.32
N ARG A 35 -8.62 6.11 -1.98
CA ARG A 35 -8.00 5.14 -2.88
C ARG A 35 -9.00 4.03 -3.19
N SER A 36 -9.04 3.58 -4.44
CA SER A 36 -9.85 2.42 -4.80
C SER A 36 -9.29 1.16 -4.13
N LEU A 37 -10.13 0.13 -3.95
CA LEU A 37 -9.69 -1.15 -3.38
C LEU A 37 -8.49 -1.72 -4.15
N GLN A 38 -8.49 -1.62 -5.48
CA GLN A 38 -7.39 -2.09 -6.32
C GLN A 38 -6.09 -1.30 -6.05
N GLN A 39 -6.16 0.01 -5.83
CA GLN A 39 -4.99 0.81 -5.48
C GLN A 39 -4.45 0.43 -4.10
N ILE A 40 -5.33 0.16 -3.14
CA ILE A 40 -4.96 -0.29 -1.79
C ILE A 40 -4.27 -1.65 -1.86
N GLN A 41 -4.87 -2.62 -2.56
CA GLN A 41 -4.30 -3.96 -2.74
C GLN A 41 -2.94 -3.93 -3.46
N ARG A 42 -2.78 -3.08 -4.48
CA ARG A 42 -1.47 -2.92 -5.15
C ARG A 42 -0.41 -2.37 -4.21
N ALA A 43 -0.78 -1.41 -3.36
CA ALA A 43 0.15 -0.86 -2.37
C ALA A 43 0.48 -1.88 -1.27
N GLU A 44 -0.51 -2.64 -0.80
CA GLU A 44 -0.32 -3.72 0.18
C GLU A 44 0.68 -4.75 -0.37
N HIS A 45 0.43 -5.22 -1.59
CA HIS A 45 1.27 -6.22 -2.23
C HIS A 45 2.71 -5.72 -2.45
N GLU A 46 2.88 -4.43 -2.76
CA GLU A 46 4.22 -3.84 -2.87
C GLU A 46 5.00 -3.94 -1.55
N PHE A 47 4.39 -3.58 -0.41
CA PHE A 47 5.08 -3.64 0.87
C PHE A 47 5.28 -5.08 1.34
N PHE A 48 4.34 -5.98 1.04
CA PHE A 48 4.50 -7.41 1.24
C PHE A 48 5.74 -7.94 0.50
N GLU A 49 5.89 -7.67 -0.80
CA GLU A 49 7.05 -8.14 -1.59
C GLU A 49 8.38 -7.57 -1.06
N LYS A 50 8.40 -6.30 -0.65
CA LYS A 50 9.58 -5.67 -0.06
C LYS A 50 9.99 -6.33 1.26
N ILE A 51 9.03 -6.59 2.14
CA ILE A 51 9.26 -7.26 3.42
C ILE A 51 9.69 -8.70 3.18
N TRP A 52 8.98 -9.44 2.32
CA TRP A 52 9.34 -10.80 1.93
C TRP A 52 10.77 -10.86 1.40
N TYR A 53 11.17 -9.94 0.52
CA TYR A 53 12.51 -9.91 -0.04
C TYR A 53 13.59 -9.73 1.03
N GLY A 54 13.42 -8.78 1.94
CA GLY A 54 14.41 -8.57 2.98
C GLY A 54 14.42 -9.66 4.08
N ARG A 55 13.34 -10.46 4.21
CA ARG A 55 13.29 -11.67 5.04
C ARG A 55 13.70 -12.94 4.30
N SER A 56 13.74 -12.91 2.97
CA SER A 56 14.00 -14.08 2.17
C SER A 56 15.42 -14.60 2.40
N ALA A 57 15.56 -15.92 2.38
CA ALA A 57 16.82 -16.58 2.68
C ALA A 57 17.93 -16.14 1.72
N SER A 58 19.13 -15.94 2.27
CA SER A 58 20.36 -15.72 1.52
C SER A 58 20.73 -16.97 0.72
N GLU A 59 21.56 -16.80 -0.33
CA GLU A 59 22.04 -17.94 -1.12
C GLU A 59 22.78 -18.98 -0.25
N SER A 60 23.50 -18.54 0.79
CA SER A 60 24.18 -19.41 1.75
C SER A 60 23.20 -20.24 2.57
N GLU A 61 22.11 -19.66 3.04
CA GLU A 61 21.07 -20.37 3.81
C GLU A 61 20.33 -21.38 2.92
N MET A 62 20.11 -21.02 1.66
CA MET A 62 19.44 -21.89 0.69
C MET A 62 20.32 -23.03 0.17
N GLN A 63 21.62 -23.07 0.49
CA GLN A 63 22.55 -24.06 -0.09
C GLN A 63 22.12 -25.51 0.17
N LYS A 64 21.52 -25.77 1.35
CA LYS A 64 21.06 -27.10 1.78
C LYS A 64 19.63 -27.42 1.33
N TRP A 65 18.94 -26.48 0.69
CA TRP A 65 17.55 -26.66 0.27
C TRP A 65 17.45 -27.51 -0.98
N ASP A 66 16.24 -28.04 -1.22
CA ASP A 66 15.92 -28.69 -2.48
C ASP A 66 16.23 -27.75 -3.69
N PRO A 67 16.90 -28.25 -4.75
CA PRO A 67 17.29 -27.43 -5.89
C PRO A 67 16.12 -26.78 -6.64
N LYS A 68 14.91 -27.36 -6.62
CA LYS A 68 13.72 -26.75 -7.24
C LYS A 68 13.23 -25.59 -6.38
N LEU A 69 13.17 -25.77 -5.06
CA LEU A 69 12.77 -24.71 -4.13
C LEU A 69 13.74 -23.52 -4.20
N ARG A 70 15.05 -23.76 -4.14
CA ARG A 70 16.08 -22.71 -4.26
C ARG A 70 15.95 -21.91 -5.55
N ARG A 71 15.72 -22.59 -6.69
CA ARG A 71 15.50 -21.93 -7.98
C ARG A 71 14.25 -21.06 -7.97
N SER A 72 13.18 -21.49 -7.31
CA SER A 72 11.94 -20.73 -7.19
C SER A 72 12.17 -19.43 -6.41
N VAL A 73 12.75 -19.52 -5.21
CA VAL A 73 13.00 -18.35 -4.35
C VAL A 73 13.95 -17.35 -5.02
N LYS A 74 15.03 -17.85 -5.63
CA LYS A 74 15.97 -17.00 -6.37
C LYS A 74 15.32 -16.25 -7.54
N ARG A 75 14.40 -16.91 -8.26
CA ARG A 75 13.64 -16.25 -9.33
C ARG A 75 12.77 -15.12 -8.78
N SER A 76 12.04 -15.37 -7.70
CA SER A 76 11.20 -14.36 -7.05
C SER A 76 12.03 -13.18 -6.52
N GLN A 77 13.19 -13.44 -5.89
CA GLN A 77 14.13 -12.38 -5.49
C GLN A 77 14.55 -11.52 -6.69
N GLN A 78 14.91 -12.13 -7.81
CA GLN A 78 15.33 -11.41 -9.03
C GLN A 78 14.18 -10.59 -9.64
N GLU A 79 12.95 -11.11 -9.64
CA GLU A 79 11.78 -10.39 -10.13
C GLU A 79 11.51 -9.13 -9.29
N ILE A 80 11.61 -9.25 -7.96
CA ILE A 80 11.44 -8.12 -7.03
C ILE A 80 12.58 -7.11 -7.18
N GLU A 81 13.84 -7.55 -7.30
CA GLU A 81 14.98 -6.68 -7.58
C GLU A 81 14.77 -5.89 -8.87
N LYS A 82 14.26 -6.53 -9.93
CA LYS A 82 13.97 -5.89 -11.21
C LYS A 82 12.82 -4.89 -11.10
N LYS A 83 11.79 -5.19 -10.31
CA LYS A 83 10.58 -4.37 -10.16
C LYS A 83 10.85 -3.09 -9.37
N TYR A 84 11.61 -3.17 -8.28
CA TYR A 84 11.81 -2.04 -7.36
C TYR A 84 13.20 -1.43 -7.41
N GLY A 85 14.21 -2.17 -7.87
CA GLY A 85 15.61 -1.78 -7.79
C GLY A 85 16.18 -1.94 -6.38
N LYS A 86 17.41 -2.43 -6.28
CA LYS A 86 18.09 -2.75 -5.02
C LYS A 86 18.07 -1.63 -3.98
N LYS A 87 18.28 -0.38 -4.41
CA LYS A 87 18.29 0.80 -3.52
C LYS A 87 16.97 1.04 -2.76
N ASN A 88 15.85 0.52 -3.29
CA ASN A 88 14.53 0.65 -2.68
C ASN A 88 14.15 -0.59 -1.84
N LEU A 89 15.03 -1.59 -1.78
CA LEU A 89 14.85 -2.85 -1.04
C LEU A 89 15.75 -2.91 0.20
N TYR A 90 16.98 -2.41 0.08
CA TYR A 90 17.90 -2.29 1.21
C TYR A 90 17.62 -1.00 1.98
N VAL A 91 17.02 -1.13 3.16
CA VAL A 91 16.66 -0.03 4.04
C VAL A 91 17.28 -0.25 5.43
N ASP A 92 17.46 0.84 6.16
CA ASP A 92 17.87 0.82 7.55
C ASP A 92 16.72 0.38 8.47
N ASP A 93 16.99 0.28 9.78
CA ASP A 93 16.00 -0.14 10.78
C ASP A 93 14.74 0.73 10.76
N PHE A 94 14.91 2.04 10.53
CA PHE A 94 13.78 2.96 10.38
C PHE A 94 12.95 2.63 9.13
N GLY A 95 13.58 2.42 7.99
CA GLY A 95 12.90 2.05 6.76
C GLY A 95 12.17 0.70 6.87
N TRP A 96 12.74 -0.25 7.62
CA TRP A 96 12.08 -1.51 7.97
C TRP A 96 10.81 -1.31 8.80
N GLY A 97 10.89 -0.46 9.83
CA GLY A 97 9.72 -0.05 10.61
C GLY A 97 8.66 0.61 9.73
N MET A 98 9.07 1.47 8.79
CA MET A 98 8.17 2.14 7.86
C MET A 98 7.50 1.21 6.86
N PHE A 99 8.20 0.19 6.33
CA PHE A 99 7.58 -0.82 5.47
C PHE A 99 6.53 -1.62 6.24
N SER A 100 6.88 -2.06 7.45
CA SER A 100 5.99 -2.85 8.31
C SER A 100 4.75 -2.06 8.72
N GLY A 101 4.92 -0.80 9.14
CA GLY A 101 3.80 0.08 9.51
C GLY A 101 2.86 0.37 8.34
N LYS A 102 3.40 0.58 7.12
CA LYS A 102 2.57 0.76 5.92
C LYS A 102 1.80 -0.50 5.57
N LEU A 103 2.43 -1.67 5.64
CA LEU A 103 1.77 -2.95 5.38
C LEU A 103 0.64 -3.18 6.39
N SER A 104 0.91 -3.02 7.68
CA SER A 104 -0.08 -3.15 8.77
C SER A 104 -1.28 -2.23 8.57
N ALA A 105 -1.03 -0.94 8.28
CA ALA A 105 -2.11 0.01 8.01
C ALA A 105 -2.96 -0.35 6.78
N LEU A 106 -2.34 -0.86 5.71
CA LEU A 106 -3.06 -1.28 4.50
C LEU A 106 -3.89 -2.54 4.75
N ARG A 107 -3.33 -3.53 5.47
CA ARG A 107 -4.03 -4.75 5.88
C ARG A 107 -5.20 -4.47 6.81
N TRP A 108 -5.03 -3.55 7.76
CA TRP A 108 -6.13 -3.08 8.61
C TRP A 108 -7.27 -2.47 7.80
N VAL A 109 -6.97 -1.63 6.80
CA VAL A 109 -7.98 -1.10 5.88
C VAL A 109 -8.67 -2.20 5.06
N LEU A 110 -7.97 -3.30 4.76
CA LEU A 110 -8.52 -4.45 4.05
C LEU A 110 -9.29 -5.42 4.97
N GLY A 111 -9.28 -5.20 6.29
CA GLY A 111 -10.06 -5.94 7.27
C GLY A 111 -9.26 -6.86 8.20
N ASP A 112 -7.93 -6.87 8.12
CA ASP A 112 -7.09 -7.61 9.06
C ASP A 112 -6.96 -6.87 10.41
N GLU A 113 -6.56 -7.58 11.46
CA GLU A 113 -6.22 -6.96 12.75
C GLU A 113 -4.88 -6.22 12.69
N TRP A 114 -4.70 -5.28 13.62
CA TRP A 114 -3.40 -4.64 13.82
C TRP A 114 -2.31 -5.68 14.08
N ASP A 115 -1.10 -5.37 13.63
CA ASP A 115 0.13 -6.17 13.82
C ASP A 115 0.16 -7.55 13.12
N MET A 116 -0.79 -7.83 12.23
CA MET A 116 -0.76 -9.01 11.34
C MET A 116 0.31 -8.85 10.24
N LEU A 117 1.58 -9.05 10.62
CA LEU A 117 2.78 -8.92 9.78
C LEU A 117 3.33 -10.26 9.29
N ASP A 118 2.59 -11.35 9.54
CA ASP A 118 2.95 -12.70 9.13
C ASP A 118 3.16 -12.72 7.62
N SER A 119 4.44 -12.86 7.24
CA SER A 119 4.96 -12.92 5.88
C SER A 119 6.36 -13.50 5.91
#